data_AF-A0A952ZMM4-F1
#
_entry.id   AF-A0A952ZMM4-F1
#
_cell.length_a   1.000
_cell.length_b   1.000
_cell.length_c   1.000
_cell.angle_alpha   90.00
_cell.angle_beta   90.00
_cell.angle_gamma   90.00
#
_symmetry.space_group_name_H-M   'P 1'
#
loop_
_entity.id
_entity.type
_entity.pdbx_description
1 polymer ?
#
loop_
_entity_poly.entity_id
_entity_poly.type
_entity_poly.pdbx_seq_one_letter_code
_entity_poly.pdbx_strand_id
1 'polypeptide(L)'
;MCRRLLVLIAITTLITACDAVDTMKEGFAHSQAVSDRLQKTIGLPSLVGFNWNNGTLNSVSVTFQGMPREQSLPDIAASAKQAIAAEFKQTPRQIVISFSIEP
;
A
#
# COMPACT_ATOMS: atom_id res chain seq x y z
N MET A 1 -31.19 7.62 -32.12
CA MET A 1 -30.21 8.19 -31.18
C MET A 1 -29.79 7.25 -30.05
N CYS A 2 -30.70 6.53 -29.37
CA CYS A 2 -30.39 5.77 -28.14
C CYS A 2 -29.32 4.66 -28.27
N ARG A 3 -29.21 3.95 -29.41
CA ARG A 3 -28.22 2.87 -29.58
C ARG A 3 -26.77 3.37 -29.61
N ARG A 4 -26.53 4.55 -30.21
CA ARG A 4 -25.19 5.17 -30.22
C ARG A 4 -24.81 5.70 -28.84
N LEU A 5 -25.79 6.25 -28.10
CA LEU A 5 -25.59 6.76 -26.74
C LEU A 5 -25.26 5.62 -25.75
N LEU A 6 -25.94 4.47 -25.84
CA LEU A 6 -25.65 3.30 -25.01
C LEU A 6 -24.25 2.71 -25.28
N VAL A 7 -23.82 2.68 -26.54
CA VAL A 7 -22.47 2.21 -26.91
C VAL A 7 -21.38 3.16 -26.39
N LEU A 8 -21.61 4.48 -26.43
CA LEU A 8 -20.68 5.48 -25.88
C LEU A 8 -20.56 5.40 -24.36
N ILE A 9 -21.67 5.15 -23.65
CA ILE A 9 -21.66 4.96 -22.20
C ILE A 9 -20.93 3.67 -21.83
N ALA A 10 -21.15 2.57 -22.55
CA ALA A 10 -20.47 1.30 -22.29
C ALA A 10 -18.94 1.38 -22.54
N ILE A 11 -18.51 2.11 -23.57
CA ILE A 11 -17.08 2.27 -23.90
C ILE A 11 -16.36 3.14 -22.86
N THR A 12 -17.00 4.20 -22.36
CA THR A 12 -16.36 5.11 -21.39
C THR A 12 -16.14 4.47 -20.03
N THR A 13 -17.01 3.56 -19.59
CA THR A 13 -16.83 2.82 -18.32
C THR A 13 -15.75 1.75 -18.38
N LEU A 14 -15.42 1.24 -19.57
CA LEU A 14 -14.36 0.24 -19.74
C LEU A 14 -12.96 0.84 -19.59
N ILE A 15 -12.78 2.12 -19.90
CA ILE A 15 -11.47 2.79 -19.88
C ILE A 15 -11.01 3.05 -18.43
N THR A 16 -11.90 3.53 -17.55
CA THR A 16 -11.54 3.82 -16.15
C THR A 16 -11.31 2.57 -15.31
N ALA A 17 -11.81 1.41 -15.74
CA ALA A 17 -11.63 0.16 -15.01
C ALA A 17 -10.23 -0.45 -15.22
N CYS A 18 -9.58 -0.17 -16.35
CA CYS A 18 -8.26 -0.73 -16.66
C CYS A 18 -7.18 -0.15 -15.74
N ASP A 19 -7.13 1.18 -15.63
CA ASP A 19 -6.18 1.89 -14.75
C ASP A 19 -6.33 1.51 -13.27
N ALA A 20 -7.57 1.32 -12.82
CA ALA A 20 -7.84 0.95 -11.43
C ALA A 20 -7.34 -0.47 -11.10
N VAL A 21 -7.48 -1.42 -12.03
CA VAL A 21 -7.03 -2.81 -11.84
C VAL A 21 -5.50 -2.90 -11.85
N ASP A 22 -4.83 -2.18 -12.73
CA ASP A 22 -3.37 -2.15 -12.79
C ASP A 22 -2.77 -1.48 -11.55
N THR A 23 -3.35 -0.36 -11.10
CA THR A 23 -2.96 0.31 -9.84
C THR A 23 -3.10 -0.61 -8.63
N MET A 24 -4.16 -1.43 -8.57
CA MET A 24 -4.34 -2.38 -7.46
C MET A 24 -3.30 -3.51 -7.49
N LYS A 25 -3.03 -4.10 -8.66
CA LYS A 25 -2.02 -5.17 -8.80
C LYS A 25 -0.63 -4.67 -8.42
N GLU A 26 -0.26 -3.48 -8.88
CA GLU A 26 1.00 -2.83 -8.50
C GLU A 26 1.04 -2.56 -6.99
N GLY A 27 -0.05 -2.10 -6.39
CA GLY A 27 -0.15 -1.89 -4.96
C GLY A 27 0.11 -3.14 -4.12
N PHE A 28 -0.41 -4.30 -4.54
CA PHE A 28 -0.10 -5.57 -3.86
C PHE A 28 1.38 -5.95 -3.96
N ALA A 29 1.99 -5.77 -5.14
CA ALA A 29 3.42 -6.02 -5.32
C ALA A 29 4.28 -5.09 -4.44
N HIS A 30 3.92 -3.80 -4.38
CA HIS A 30 4.58 -2.82 -3.52
C HIS A 30 4.41 -3.16 -2.03
N SER A 31 3.21 -3.56 -1.60
CA SER A 31 2.96 -4.03 -0.23
C SER A 31 3.87 -5.20 0.15
N GLN A 32 3.98 -6.20 -0.72
CA GLN A 32 4.83 -7.35 -0.45
C GLN A 32 6.30 -6.95 -0.38
N ALA A 33 6.78 -6.12 -1.32
CA ALA A 33 8.16 -5.65 -1.33
C ALA A 33 8.52 -4.82 -0.08
N VAL A 34 7.60 -3.98 0.41
CA VAL A 34 7.75 -3.27 1.68
C VAL A 34 7.85 -4.27 2.83
N SER A 35 6.96 -5.26 2.89
CA SER A 35 6.99 -6.28 3.95
C SER A 35 8.31 -7.05 3.96
N ASP A 36 8.78 -7.52 2.80
CA ASP A 36 10.03 -8.26 2.67
C ASP A 36 11.24 -7.42 3.10
N ARG A 37 11.26 -6.13 2.75
CA ARG A 37 12.32 -5.21 3.18
C ARG A 37 12.27 -4.99 4.69
N LEU A 38 11.08 -4.82 5.26
CA LEU A 38 10.91 -4.64 6.70
C LEU A 38 11.27 -5.91 7.48
N GLN A 39 10.96 -7.09 6.96
CA GLN A 39 11.38 -8.34 7.57
C GLN A 39 12.91 -8.48 7.59
N LYS A 40 13.61 -8.05 6.52
CA LYS A 40 15.09 -8.06 6.48
C LYS A 40 15.74 -7.07 7.43
N THR A 41 15.05 -5.98 7.78
CA THR A 41 15.63 -4.87 8.57
C THR A 41 15.20 -4.91 10.04
N ILE A 42 13.93 -5.21 10.31
CA ILE A 42 13.33 -5.29 11.65
C ILE A 42 13.30 -6.73 12.18
N GLY A 43 13.41 -7.74 11.30
CA GLY A 43 13.40 -9.15 11.69
C GLY A 43 12.02 -9.74 11.93
N LEU A 44 10.95 -8.96 11.74
CA LEU A 44 9.56 -9.41 11.93
C LEU A 44 8.78 -9.38 10.61
N PRO A 45 7.94 -10.40 10.36
CA PRO A 45 7.01 -10.34 9.24
C PRO A 45 5.99 -9.24 9.49
N SER A 46 5.52 -8.62 8.40
CA SER A 46 4.54 -7.54 8.48
C SER A 46 3.46 -7.66 7.42
N LEU A 47 2.26 -7.17 7.73
CA LEU A 47 1.19 -6.98 6.76
C LEU A 47 1.19 -5.51 6.35
N VAL A 48 1.27 -5.25 5.04
CA VAL A 48 1.27 -3.89 4.51
C VAL A 48 -0.03 -3.64 3.74
N GLY A 49 -0.86 -2.74 4.27
CA GLY A 49 -2.06 -2.24 3.61
C GLY A 49 -1.82 -0.87 2.99
N PHE A 50 -2.61 -0.51 1.98
CA PHE A 50 -2.56 0.80 1.34
C PHE A 50 -3.97 1.28 1.01
N ASN A 51 -4.12 2.59 0.94
CA ASN A 51 -5.34 3.25 0.50
C ASN A 51 -5.01 4.24 -0.61
N TRP A 52 -5.31 3.84 -1.84
CA TRP A 52 -5.35 4.74 -2.99
C TRP A 52 -6.77 5.23 -3.22
N ASN A 53 -6.91 6.54 -3.38
CA ASN A 53 -8.16 7.12 -3.85
C ASN A 53 -7.86 8.13 -4.94
N ASN A 54 -8.49 7.98 -6.11
CA ASN A 54 -8.33 8.87 -7.26
C ASN A 54 -6.85 9.14 -7.61
N GLY A 55 -6.03 8.09 -7.69
CA GLY A 55 -4.61 8.18 -8.06
C GLY A 55 -3.67 8.72 -6.97
N THR A 56 -4.19 9.07 -5.79
CA THR A 56 -3.40 9.59 -4.66
C THR A 56 -3.26 8.55 -3.55
N LEU A 57 -2.01 8.28 -3.13
CA LEU A 57 -1.74 7.39 -2.01
C LEU A 57 -2.05 8.13 -0.70
N ASN A 58 -3.19 7.84 -0.08
CA ASN A 58 -3.61 8.53 1.14
C ASN A 58 -2.92 7.95 2.37
N SER A 59 -2.96 6.64 2.53
CA SER A 59 -2.36 5.99 3.68
C SER A 59 -1.70 4.67 3.34
N VAL A 60 -0.67 4.35 4.11
CA VAL A 60 -0.06 3.01 4.17
C VAL A 60 -0.09 2.55 5.62
N SER A 61 -0.58 1.34 5.87
CA SER A 61 -0.53 0.70 7.18
C SER A 61 0.49 -0.43 7.18
N VAL A 62 1.30 -0.50 8.23
CA VAL A 62 2.26 -1.58 8.45
C VAL A 62 1.93 -2.21 9.79
N THR A 63 1.50 -3.47 9.78
CA THR A 63 1.22 -4.24 10.99
C THR A 63 2.27 -5.32 11.15
N PHE A 64 3.17 -5.17 12.11
CA PHE A 64 4.15 -6.19 12.45
C PHE A 64 3.50 -7.32 13.26
N GLN A 65 3.82 -8.57 12.94
CA GLN A 65 3.35 -9.74 13.67
C GLN A 65 4.23 -9.98 14.90
N GLY A 66 4.06 -9.15 15.92
CA GLY A 66 4.84 -9.17 17.15
C GLY A 66 5.40 -7.80 17.52
N MET A 67 5.97 -7.71 18.73
CA MET A 67 6.64 -6.50 19.21
C MET A 67 8.16 -6.58 18.95
N PRO A 68 8.75 -5.63 18.21
CA PRO A 68 10.19 -5.54 18.04
C PRO A 68 10.87 -5.37 19.40
N ARG A 69 11.93 -6.15 19.66
CA ARG A 69 12.64 -6.13 20.95
C ARG A 69 13.94 -5.34 20.91
N GLU A 70 14.50 -5.16 19.72
CA GLU A 70 15.85 -4.60 19.53
C GLU A 70 15.82 -3.17 18.98
N GLN A 71 14.82 -2.82 18.17
CA GLN A 71 14.72 -1.50 17.55
C GLN A 71 13.85 -0.54 18.36
N SER A 72 14.23 0.73 18.40
CA SER A 72 13.40 1.78 18.98
C SER A 72 12.23 2.15 18.06
N LEU A 73 11.14 2.71 18.61
CA LEU A 73 10.01 3.19 17.80
C LEU A 73 10.43 4.19 16.71
N PRO A 74 11.34 5.17 16.97
CA PRO A 74 11.90 6.02 15.93
C PRO A 74 12.60 5.25 14.79
N ASP A 75 13.38 4.22 15.10
CA ASP A 75 14.11 3.43 14.10
C ASP A 75 13.14 2.62 13.22
N ILE A 76 12.11 2.04 13.84
CA ILE A 76 11.03 1.33 13.14
C ILE A 76 10.30 2.30 12.21
N ALA A 77 9.98 3.50 12.69
CA ALA A 77 9.30 4.53 11.89
C ALA A 77 10.17 5.00 10.71
N ALA A 78 11.47 5.19 10.92
CA ALA A 78 12.41 5.54 9.87
C ALA A 78 12.52 4.43 8.81
N SER A 79 12.64 3.17 9.25
CA SER A 79 12.71 2.00 8.36
C SER A 79 11.44 1.83 7.53
N ALA A 80 10.26 1.98 8.15
CA ALA A 80 8.97 1.95 7.45
C ALA A 80 8.86 3.06 6.41
N LYS A 81 9.20 4.31 6.77
CA LYS A 81 9.20 5.44 5.83
C LYS A 81 10.12 5.19 4.64
N GLN A 82 11.33 4.69 4.89
CA GLN A 82 12.30 4.41 3.83
C GLN A 82 11.82 3.28 2.91
N ALA A 83 11.29 2.19 3.48
CA ALA A 83 10.75 1.08 2.70
C ALA A 83 9.57 1.52 1.82
N ILE A 84 8.62 2.28 2.38
CA ILE A 84 7.46 2.78 1.65
C ILE A 84 7.88 3.74 0.53
N ALA A 85 8.79 4.67 0.81
CA ALA A 85 9.28 5.61 -0.19
C ALA A 85 10.00 4.91 -1.35
N ALA A 86 10.72 3.82 -1.08
CA ALA A 86 11.42 3.05 -2.10
C ALA A 86 10.46 2.29 -3.03
N GLU A 87 9.35 1.77 -2.51
CA GLU A 87 8.45 0.91 -3.28
C GLU A 87 7.26 1.64 -3.90
N PHE A 88 6.56 2.48 -3.14
CA PHE A 88 5.28 3.07 -3.58
C PHE A 88 5.43 4.26 -4.54
N LYS A 89 6.65 4.78 -4.76
CA LYS A 89 6.98 5.92 -5.65
C LYS A 89 6.21 7.23 -5.38
N GLN A 90 5.30 7.24 -4.41
CA GLN A 90 4.58 8.38 -3.88
C GLN A 90 4.74 8.38 -2.35
N THR A 91 4.81 9.57 -1.76
CA THR A 91 4.79 9.69 -0.29
C THR A 91 3.33 9.68 0.18
N PRO A 92 2.92 8.72 1.02
CA PRO A 92 1.56 8.72 1.56
C PRO A 92 1.35 9.91 2.49
N ARG A 93 0.11 10.41 2.57
CA ARG A 93 -0.25 11.46 3.53
C ARG A 93 -0.15 10.99 4.98
N GLN A 94 -0.33 9.69 5.21
CA GLN A 94 -0.28 9.09 6.54
C GLN A 94 0.36 7.70 6.49
N ILE A 95 1.21 7.42 7.48
CA ILE A 95 1.73 6.07 7.73
C ILE A 95 1.27 5.65 9.11
N VAL A 96 0.65 4.48 9.21
CA VAL A 96 0.23 3.87 10.48
C VAL A 96 1.09 2.65 10.72
N ILE A 97 1.71 2.56 11.90
CA ILE A 97 2.50 1.41 12.31
C ILE A 97 1.82 0.79 13.51
N SER A 98 1.55 -0.50 13.42
CA SER A 98 0.83 -1.28 14.42
C SER A 98 1.60 -2.56 14.74
N PHE A 99 1.39 -3.09 15.94
CA PHE A 99 1.99 -4.33 16.40
C PHE A 99 0.88 -5.26 16.86
N SER A 100 0.85 -6.48 16.32
CA SER A 100 0.03 -7.55 16.88
C SER A 100 0.71 -8.10 18.13
N ILE A 101 -0.05 -8.21 19.22
CA ILE A 101 0.38 -8.85 20.47
C ILE A 101 -0.40 -10.16 20.65
N GLU A 102 0.24 -11.14 21.28
CA GLU A 102 -0.45 -12.36 21.69
C GLU A 102 -1.47 -12.02 22.80
N PRO A 103 -2.65 -12.69 22.83
CA PRO A 103 -3.68 -12.47 23.84
C PRO A 103 -3.23 -12.71 25.28
#